data_AF-A0ABD2Z8Z8-F1
#
_entry.id   AF-A0ABD2Z8Z8-F1
#
_cell.length_a   1.000
_cell.length_b   1.000
_cell.length_c   1.000
_cell.angle_alpha   90.00
_cell.angle_beta   90.00
_cell.angle_gamma   90.00
#
_symmetry.space_group_name_H-M   'P 1'
#
loop_
_entity.id
_entity.type
_entity.pdbx_description
1 polymer ?
#
loop_
_entity_poly.entity_id
_entity_poly.type
_entity_poly.pdbx_seq_one_letter_code
_entity_poly.pdbx_strand_id
1 'polypeptide(L)'
;MAPATTLTALAEEETLQEKFIRDEEEIPTVPYNLFSNEIPVISLAGINETDDAGRRSEICKKIVEACEDWGIFQVVEHGVDSDLISDMTRLGREFFALPPEEKLRFDMTLRVKQYRTGARWLHISHTQSGPETIQDGQISPKGEQ
;
A
#
# COMPACT_ATOMS: atom_id res chain seq x y z
N MET A 1 -6.19 -19.75 -23.66
CA MET A 1 -5.97 -18.40 -23.11
C MET A 1 -4.50 -18.09 -23.31
N ALA A 2 -4.16 -16.95 -23.91
CA ALA A 2 -2.76 -16.53 -23.98
C ALA A 2 -2.24 -16.27 -22.56
N PRO A 3 -1.02 -16.71 -22.20
CA PRO A 3 -0.45 -16.39 -20.90
C PRO A 3 -0.34 -14.86 -20.78
N ALA A 4 -0.72 -14.32 -19.63
CA ALA A 4 -0.52 -12.90 -19.38
C ALA A 4 0.99 -12.65 -19.27
N THR A 5 1.52 -11.87 -20.21
CA THR A 5 2.93 -11.54 -20.27
C THR A 5 3.29 -10.57 -19.14
N THR A 6 4.11 -11.02 -18.18
CA THR A 6 4.58 -10.19 -17.06
C THR A 6 5.95 -9.58 -17.37
N LEU A 7 6.30 -8.43 -16.78
CA LEU A 7 7.63 -7.83 -16.95
C LEU A 7 8.76 -8.77 -16.50
N THR A 8 8.51 -9.59 -15.48
CA THR A 8 9.47 -10.60 -15.02
C THR A 8 9.76 -11.64 -16.11
N ALA A 9 8.75 -12.09 -16.85
CA ALA A 9 8.96 -13.01 -17.97
C ALA A 9 9.65 -12.34 -19.16
N LEU A 10 9.37 -11.06 -19.41
CA LEU A 10 10.04 -10.29 -20.48
C LEU A 10 11.51 -10.00 -20.18
N ALA A 11 11.91 -9.99 -18.91
CA ALA A 11 13.29 -9.75 -18.52
C ALA A 11 14.24 -10.90 -18.91
N GLU A 12 13.72 -12.09 -19.24
CA GLU A 12 14.49 -13.23 -19.76
C GLU A 12 14.73 -13.14 -21.27
N GLU A 13 14.08 -12.22 -21.98
CA GLU A 13 14.27 -12.00 -23.42
C GLU A 13 15.58 -11.23 -23.68
N GLU A 14 16.32 -11.65 -24.71
CA GLU A 14 17.61 -11.02 -25.08
C GLU A 14 17.42 -9.65 -25.77
N THR A 15 16.22 -9.36 -26.26
CA THR A 15 15.90 -8.14 -27.03
C THR A 15 14.87 -7.26 -26.33
N LEU A 16 15.17 -5.96 -26.21
CA LEU A 16 14.23 -4.98 -25.67
C LEU A 16 13.07 -4.73 -26.66
N GLN A 17 11.83 -4.83 -26.18
CA GLN A 17 10.66 -4.52 -26.99
C GLN A 17 10.52 -3.01 -27.19
N GLU A 18 10.09 -2.61 -28.40
CA GLU A 18 9.95 -1.21 -28.81
C GLU A 18 9.11 -0.37 -27.83
N LYS A 19 8.07 -0.95 -27.22
CA LYS A 19 7.21 -0.28 -26.22
C LYS A 19 7.92 0.19 -24.95
N PHE A 20 9.15 -0.28 -24.68
CA PHE A 20 9.97 0.15 -23.54
C PHE A 20 11.05 1.17 -23.94
N ILE A 21 11.24 1.40 -25.25
CA ILE A 21 12.13 2.44 -25.75
C ILE A 21 11.42 3.77 -25.54
N ARG A 22 12.10 4.71 -24.88
CA ARG A 22 11.60 6.07 -24.69
C ARG A 22 11.94 6.93 -25.90
N ASP A 23 11.12 7.94 -26.15
CA ASP A 23 11.42 8.96 -27.16
C ASP A 23 12.70 9.71 -26.80
N GLU A 24 13.44 10.19 -27.82
CA GLU A 24 14.76 10.81 -27.64
C GLU A 24 14.74 11.98 -26.64
N GLU A 25 13.62 12.70 -26.55
CA GLU A 25 13.39 13.84 -25.65
C GLU A 25 13.24 13.43 -24.18
N GLU A 26 12.83 12.19 -23.90
CA GLU A 26 12.64 11.65 -22.56
C GLU A 26 13.85 10.83 -22.06
N ILE A 27 14.87 10.67 -22.90
CA ILE A 27 16.10 9.98 -22.53
C ILE A 27 16.89 10.88 -21.56
N PRO A 28 17.28 10.37 -20.38
CA PRO A 28 18.08 11.16 -19.45
C PRO A 28 19.35 11.68 -20.11
N THR A 29 19.51 13.00 -20.15
CA THR A 29 20.71 13.67 -20.69
C THR A 29 21.91 13.53 -19.76
N VAL A 30 21.66 13.23 -18.48
CA VAL A 30 22.69 13.06 -17.47
C VAL A 30 23.21 11.61 -17.45
N PRO A 31 24.54 11.41 -17.38
CA PRO A 31 25.13 10.09 -17.18
C PRO A 31 24.58 9.39 -15.93
N TYR A 32 24.30 8.08 -16.06
CA TYR A 32 23.73 7.26 -14.98
C TYR A 32 24.62 7.12 -13.73
N ASN A 33 25.89 7.50 -13.82
CA ASN A 33 26.90 7.37 -12.76
C ASN A 33 27.25 8.71 -12.08
N LEU A 34 26.62 9.82 -12.48
CA LEU A 34 26.79 11.12 -11.84
C LEU A 34 25.67 11.32 -10.82
N PHE A 35 25.91 10.87 -9.59
CA PHE A 35 25.00 11.06 -8.47
C PHE A 35 25.32 12.36 -7.74
N SER A 36 24.28 13.14 -7.41
CA SER A 36 24.40 14.24 -6.45
C SER A 36 24.21 13.69 -5.03
N ASN A 37 25.13 14.04 -4.11
CA ASN A 37 25.02 13.73 -2.67
C ASN A 37 24.23 14.80 -1.91
N GLU A 38 23.51 15.66 -2.62
CA GLU A 38 22.92 16.87 -2.05
C GLU A 38 21.50 16.64 -1.52
N ILE A 39 20.89 15.47 -1.74
CA ILE A 39 19.56 15.15 -1.21
C ILE A 39 19.60 15.21 0.32
N PRO A 40 18.79 16.07 0.97
CA PRO A 40 18.82 16.24 2.42
C PRO A 40 18.53 14.95 3.17
N VAL A 41 19.29 14.70 4.24
CA VAL A 41 19.07 13.61 5.19
C VAL A 41 18.65 14.20 6.54
N ILE A 42 17.46 13.86 7.01
CA ILE A 42 16.86 14.42 8.23
C ILE A 42 16.70 13.33 9.29
N SER A 43 17.32 13.54 10.45
CA SER A 43 17.11 12.70 11.63
C SER A 43 15.86 13.14 12.40
N LEU A 44 15.01 12.17 12.75
CA LEU A 44 13.84 12.39 13.62
C LEU A 44 14.12 12.03 15.09
N ALA A 45 15.38 11.80 15.47
CA ALA A 45 15.74 11.54 16.86
C ALA A 45 15.26 12.67 17.78
N GLY A 46 14.49 12.30 18.81
CA GLY A 46 13.93 13.23 19.79
C GLY A 46 12.67 13.98 19.35
N ILE A 47 12.07 13.69 18.18
CA ILE A 47 10.88 14.42 17.70
C ILE A 47 9.63 14.25 18.59
N ASN A 48 9.58 13.16 19.36
CA ASN A 48 8.49 12.80 20.26
C ASN A 48 8.76 13.14 21.73
N GLU A 49 9.94 13.71 22.04
CA GLU A 49 10.28 14.11 23.40
C GLU A 49 9.45 15.35 23.78
N THR A 50 8.59 15.21 24.78
CA THR A 50 7.70 16.30 25.24
C THR A 50 8.43 17.41 25.98
N ASP A 51 9.64 17.12 26.46
CA ASP A 51 10.43 18.04 27.28
C ASP A 51 11.31 18.98 26.44
N ASP A 52 11.44 18.72 25.13
CA ASP A 52 12.24 19.52 24.20
C ASP A 52 11.42 20.01 22.99
N ALA A 53 10.57 21.00 23.25
CA ALA A 53 9.80 21.68 22.21
C ALA A 53 10.69 22.38 21.16
N GLY A 54 11.95 22.72 21.51
CA GLY A 54 12.91 23.33 20.59
C GLY A 54 13.36 22.36 19.52
N ARG A 55 13.75 21.14 19.92
CA ARG A 55 14.19 20.06 19.03
C ARG A 55 13.15 19.73 17.95
N ARG A 56 11.89 19.60 18.34
CA ARG A 56 10.79 19.33 17.40
C ARG A 56 10.65 20.46 16.38
N SER A 57 10.73 21.72 16.82
CA SER A 57 10.64 22.88 15.94
C SER A 57 11.77 22.92 14.91
N GLU A 58 13.00 22.60 15.32
CA GLU A 58 14.16 22.52 14.42
C GLU A 58 14.00 21.43 13.35
N ILE A 59 13.53 20.24 13.74
CA ILE A 59 13.29 19.14 12.79
C ILE A 59 12.20 19.53 11.80
N CYS A 60 11.09 20.12 12.26
CA CYS A 60 10.04 20.63 11.38
C CYS A 60 10.57 21.68 10.40
N LYS A 61 11.42 22.60 10.86
CA LYS A 61 12.03 23.61 9.99
C LYS A 61 12.88 22.97 8.88
N LYS A 62 13.72 21.98 9.22
CA LYS A 62 14.52 21.25 8.22
C LYS A 62 13.65 20.51 7.20
N ILE A 63 12.52 19.96 7.63
CA ILE A 63 11.56 19.31 6.72
C ILE A 63 10.96 20.32 5.75
N VAL A 64 10.57 21.50 6.25
CA VAL A 64 10.04 22.58 5.40
C VAL A 64 11.08 23.02 4.38
N GLU A 65 12.31 23.31 4.82
CA GLU A 65 13.42 23.71 3.94
C GLU A 65 13.70 22.65 2.87
N ALA A 66 13.77 21.37 3.24
CA ALA A 66 13.98 20.29 2.27
C ALA A 66 12.82 20.13 1.28
N CYS A 67 11.57 20.34 1.72
CA CYS A 67 10.41 20.34 0.83
C CYS A 67 10.43 21.53 -0.15
N GLU A 68 10.87 22.71 0.29
CA GLU A 68 10.92 23.93 -0.53
C GLU A 68 12.08 23.88 -1.54
N ASP A 69 13.26 23.43 -1.12
CA ASP A 69 14.47 23.45 -1.94
C ASP A 69 14.60 22.20 -2.84
N TRP A 70 14.22 21.03 -2.33
CA TRP A 70 14.44 19.73 -3.01
C TRP A 70 13.16 19.01 -3.43
N GLY A 71 12.07 19.19 -2.68
CA GLY A 71 10.83 18.41 -2.85
C GLY A 71 10.93 16.94 -2.43
N ILE A 72 12.13 16.47 -2.03
CA ILE A 72 12.40 15.13 -1.50
C ILE A 72 13.52 15.18 -0.45
N PHE A 73 13.45 14.31 0.55
CA PHE A 73 14.49 14.11 1.56
C PHE A 73 14.47 12.67 2.07
N GLN A 74 15.60 12.24 2.64
CA GLN A 74 15.73 10.95 3.32
C GLN A 74 15.52 11.13 4.81
N VAL A 75 14.90 10.14 5.45
CA VAL A 75 14.64 10.15 6.89
C VAL A 75 15.45 9.07 7.57
N VAL A 76 16.13 9.42 8.67
CA VAL A 76 16.82 8.49 9.56
C VAL A 76 16.28 8.62 10.98
N GLU A 77 16.48 7.58 11.80
CA GLU A 77 16.02 7.57 13.20
C GLU A 77 14.51 7.86 13.34
N HIS A 78 13.71 7.36 12.40
CA HIS A 78 12.25 7.54 12.36
C HIS A 78 11.47 6.70 13.39
N GLY A 79 12.16 5.82 14.15
CA GLY A 79 11.54 4.98 15.18
C GLY A 79 10.72 3.80 14.66
N VAL A 80 10.83 3.47 13.36
CA VAL A 80 10.23 2.25 12.80
C VAL A 80 11.24 1.13 12.94
N ASP A 81 10.78 -0.01 13.44
CA ASP A 81 11.61 -1.19 13.68
C ASP A 81 12.31 -1.66 12.38
N SER A 82 13.62 -1.87 12.47
CA SER A 82 14.43 -2.36 11.34
C SER A 82 14.02 -3.76 10.90
N ASP A 83 13.60 -4.61 11.84
CA ASP A 83 13.17 -5.98 11.54
C ASP A 83 11.85 -5.95 10.77
N LEU A 84 10.94 -5.01 11.08
CA LEU A 84 9.70 -4.80 10.32
C LEU A 84 9.99 -4.39 8.88
N ILE A 85 10.93 -3.48 8.65
CA ILE A 85 11.32 -3.05 7.31
C ILE A 85 11.96 -4.21 6.53
N SER A 86 12.80 -5.00 7.21
CA SER A 86 13.43 -6.19 6.65
C SER A 86 12.40 -7.23 6.24
N ASP A 87 11.42 -7.52 7.12
CA ASP A 87 10.34 -8.47 6.84
C ASP A 87 9.44 -8.00 5.71
N MET A 88 9.06 -6.72 5.69
CA MET A 88 8.29 -6.15 4.57
C MET A 88 9.05 -6.32 3.24
N THR A 89 10.36 -6.05 3.24
CA THR A 89 11.21 -6.21 2.05
C THR A 89 11.31 -7.67 1.62
N ARG A 90 11.47 -8.58 2.59
CA ARG A 90 11.53 -10.03 2.35
C ARG A 90 10.23 -10.55 1.77
N LEU A 91 9.09 -10.24 2.40
CA LEU A 91 7.76 -10.64 1.93
C LEU A 91 7.45 -10.08 0.54
N GLY A 92 7.86 -8.84 0.25
CA GLY A 92 7.74 -8.26 -1.08
C GLY A 92 8.51 -9.06 -2.13
N ARG A 93 9.77 -9.42 -1.84
CA ARG A 93 10.59 -10.26 -2.73
C ARG A 93 9.98 -11.65 -2.93
N GLU A 94 9.54 -12.29 -1.85
CA GLU A 94 8.87 -13.60 -1.91
C GLU A 94 7.61 -13.55 -2.77
N PHE A 95 6.77 -12.51 -2.62
CA PHE A 95 5.57 -12.34 -3.43
C PHE A 95 5.89 -12.20 -4.93
N PHE A 96 6.86 -11.37 -5.30
CA PHE A 96 7.22 -11.18 -6.71
C PHE A 96 7.94 -12.40 -7.33
N ALA A 97 8.54 -13.26 -6.50
CA ALA A 97 9.12 -14.53 -6.91
C ALA A 97 8.07 -15.65 -7.16
N LEU A 98 6.81 -15.46 -6.75
CA LEU A 98 5.74 -16.41 -7.07
C LEU A 98 5.46 -16.50 -8.58
N PRO A 99 4.90 -17.62 -9.06
CA PRO A 99 4.46 -17.77 -10.44
C PRO A 99 3.47 -16.68 -10.86
N PRO A 100 3.46 -16.27 -12.15
CA PRO A 100 2.52 -15.28 -12.68
C PRO A 100 1.05 -15.58 -12.35
N GLU A 101 0.66 -16.85 -12.38
CA GLU A 101 -0.72 -17.30 -12.15
C GLU A 101 -1.23 -16.90 -10.76
N GLU A 102 -0.38 -17.02 -9.73
CA GLU A 102 -0.73 -16.64 -8.36
C GLU A 102 -0.78 -15.11 -8.20
N LYS A 103 0.14 -14.39 -8.85
CA LYS A 103 0.19 -12.92 -8.81
C LYS A 103 -1.04 -12.29 -9.49
N LEU A 104 -1.47 -12.85 -10.61
CA LEU A 104 -2.60 -12.33 -11.40
C LEU A 104 -3.96 -12.51 -10.71
N ARG A 105 -4.06 -13.31 -9.66
CA ARG A 105 -5.27 -13.38 -8.81
C ARG A 105 -5.59 -12.03 -8.15
N PHE A 106 -4.58 -11.17 -8.01
CA PHE A 106 -4.70 -9.82 -7.45
C PHE A 106 -4.73 -8.73 -8.51
N ASP A 107 -4.83 -9.07 -9.80
CA ASP A 107 -4.91 -8.12 -10.90
C ASP A 107 -6.19 -7.27 -10.79
N MET A 108 -6.01 -5.96 -10.65
CA MET A 108 -7.10 -5.00 -10.50
C MET A 108 -7.96 -4.88 -11.76
N THR A 109 -7.42 -5.16 -12.96
CA THR A 109 -8.19 -5.17 -14.21
C THR A 109 -9.10 -6.39 -14.34
N LEU A 110 -8.73 -7.51 -13.73
CA LEU A 110 -9.60 -8.70 -13.65
C LEU A 110 -10.77 -8.48 -12.68
N ARG A 111 -10.62 -7.63 -11.66
CA ARG A 111 -11.71 -7.27 -10.73
C ARG A 111 -12.78 -6.40 -11.38
N VAL A 112 -12.43 -5.51 -12.31
CA VAL A 112 -13.41 -4.65 -13.00
C VAL A 112 -14.34 -5.44 -13.93
N LYS A 113 -13.88 -6.57 -14.49
CA LYS A 113 -14.72 -7.43 -15.35
C LYS A 113 -15.79 -8.17 -14.56
N GLN A 114 -15.54 -8.52 -13.30
CA GLN A 114 -16.52 -9.25 -12.48
C GLN A 114 -17.76 -8.41 -12.14
N TYR A 115 -17.65 -7.08 -12.10
CA TYR A 115 -18.80 -6.18 -11.91
C TYR A 115 -19.53 -5.80 -13.21
N ARG A 116 -18.94 -6.03 -14.40
CA ARG A 116 -19.54 -5.67 -15.70
C ARG A 116 -20.17 -6.83 -16.45
N THR A 117 -19.85 -8.08 -16.12
CA THR A 117 -20.49 -9.25 -16.74
C THR A 117 -20.99 -10.22 -15.67
N GLY A 118 -22.28 -10.13 -15.35
CA GLY A 118 -23.01 -11.22 -14.69
C GLY A 118 -23.86 -10.80 -13.49
N ALA A 119 -25.06 -10.28 -13.76
CA ALA A 119 -26.19 -10.57 -12.90
C ALA A 119 -26.34 -12.11 -12.81
N ARG A 120 -25.86 -12.70 -11.72
CA ARG A 120 -26.27 -14.01 -11.24
C ARG A 120 -26.49 -13.88 -9.75
N TRP A 121 -27.76 -13.73 -9.39
CA TRP A 121 -28.26 -13.81 -8.02
C TRP A 121 -27.89 -15.18 -7.45
N LEU A 122 -26.86 -15.23 -6.60
CA LEU A 122 -26.69 -16.38 -5.72
C LEU A 122 -27.69 -16.20 -4.58
N HIS A 123 -28.75 -17.01 -4.59
CA HIS A 123 -29.60 -17.23 -3.43
C HIS A 123 -28.71 -17.69 -2.28
N ILE A 124 -28.52 -16.82 -1.29
CA ILE A 124 -28.13 -17.26 0.04
C ILE A 124 -29.42 -17.77 0.67
N SER A 125 -29.59 -19.08 0.67
CA SER A 125 -30.61 -19.74 1.48
C SER A 125 -30.30 -19.44 2.94
N HIS A 126 -31.02 -18.49 3.52
CA HIS A 126 -31.04 -18.28 4.95
C HIS A 126 -31.69 -19.53 5.57
N THR A 127 -30.89 -20.43 6.13
CA THR A 127 -31.40 -21.51 6.97
C THR A 127 -31.90 -20.88 8.26
N GLN A 128 -33.22 -20.68 8.32
CA GLN A 128 -33.92 -20.21 9.50
C GLN A 128 -33.94 -21.35 10.54
N SER A 129 -33.13 -21.23 11.59
CA SER A 129 -33.25 -22.04 12.81
C SER A 129 -33.89 -21.21 13.91
N GLY A 130 -35.20 -21.41 14.10
CA GLY A 130 -35.90 -21.29 15.39
C GLY A 130 -36.20 -19.88 15.94
N PRO A 131 -37.46 -19.57 16.31
CA PRO A 131 -37.80 -18.34 17.01
C PRO A 131 -37.61 -18.50 18.53
N GLU A 132 -36.78 -17.67 19.16
CA GLU A 132 -36.86 -17.40 20.60
C GLU A 132 -37.74 -16.17 20.83
N THR A 133 -38.86 -16.43 21.48
CA THR A 133 -39.92 -15.52 21.88
C THR A 133 -39.42 -14.52 22.92
N ILE A 134 -39.45 -13.22 22.60
CA ILE A 134 -39.43 -12.13 23.60
C ILE A 134 -40.87 -11.65 23.76
N GLN A 135 -41.48 -11.99 24.90
CA GLN A 135 -42.75 -11.43 25.35
C GLN A 135 -42.44 -10.21 26.22
N ASP A 136 -42.59 -9.00 25.68
CA ASP A 136 -42.71 -7.79 26.50
C ASP A 136 -44.16 -7.62 26.93
N GLY A 137 -44.31 -7.43 28.24
CA GLY A 137 -45.56 -7.52 28.98
C GLY A 137 -46.55 -6.41 28.67
N GLN A 138 -47.82 -6.82 28.54
CA GLN A 138 -48.95 -5.96 28.85
C GLN A 138 -49.17 -5.92 30.37
N ILE A 139 -49.20 -4.70 30.87
CA ILE A 139 -49.48 -4.27 32.24
C ILE A 139 -50.98 -4.36 32.60
N SER A 140 -51.23 -4.65 33.89
CA SER A 140 -52.41 -4.32 34.74
C SER A 140 -53.50 -5.39 34.94
N PRO A 141 -54.35 -5.32 36.01
CA PRO A 141 -54.15 -4.78 37.37
C PRO A 141 -54.76 -5.66 38.51
N LYS A 142 -54.41 -5.35 39.77
CA LYS A 142 -55.15 -5.50 41.07
C LYS A 142 -54.08 -5.61 42.17
N GLY A 143 -54.03 -4.84 43.24
CA GLY A 143 -55.06 -4.40 44.19
C GLY A 143 -54.53 -4.69 45.60
N GLU A 144 -54.85 -3.85 46.59
CA GLU A 144 -54.48 -3.92 48.03
C GLU A 144 -52.99 -3.61 48.36
N GLN A 145 -52.62 -2.62 49.19
CA GLN A 145 -53.25 -1.95 50.34
C GLN A 145 -52.81 -0.49 50.43
#